data_AF-A0A1Q2YHZ3-F1
#
_entry.id   AF-A0A1Q2YHZ3-F1
#
_cell.length_a   1.000
_cell.length_b   1.000
_cell.length_c   1.000
_cell.angle_alpha   90.00
_cell.angle_beta   90.00
_cell.angle_gamma   90.00
#
_symmetry.space_group_name_H-M   'P 1'
#
loop_
_entity.id
_entity.type
_entity.pdbx_description
1 polymer ?
#
loop_
_entity_poly.entity_id
_entity_poly.type
_entity_poly.pdbx_seq_one_letter_code
_entity_poly.pdbx_strand_id
1 'polypeptide(L)'
;MEAHGIVPPETLVEDYELSHKNTVSTSQLDEICSNAQLLEDRVTQLSDAAEDLLKKQMDLKQYQQVLSATDKYFPGEVTRDLIELDDDQAQALLEARGDRDSNFITGVIPREKIPILEKILWRVLRGNLLFKTTEIEQKMYDQKAKEFVDKNSFVIFSHGEMILSRVRKICESLDADLYNVSSDSKSRQGQQVQINEQLTDITNVLENTNLTLTTELRVISSRRAGVPSCCGAHLRAMLAPHQAIVVQASGVEEVRVVVAVAVHGGDRLWRRR
;
A
#
# COMPACT_ATOMS: atom_id res chain seq x y z
N MET A 1 20.15 -68.98 61.21
CA MET A 1 20.67 -68.64 59.87
C MET A 1 19.47 -68.36 59.00
N GLU A 2 19.25 -67.08 58.73
CA GLU A 2 18.02 -66.50 58.21
C GLU A 2 17.79 -66.89 56.74
N ALA A 3 16.58 -67.31 56.43
CA ALA A 3 16.10 -67.51 55.07
C ALA A 3 15.69 -66.14 54.50
N HIS A 4 16.62 -65.47 53.82
CA HIS A 4 16.30 -64.27 53.05
C HIS A 4 15.74 -64.67 51.67
N GLY A 5 14.43 -64.91 51.64
CA GLY A 5 13.67 -64.90 50.39
C GLY A 5 13.64 -63.47 49.85
N ILE A 6 14.23 -63.27 48.68
CA ILE A 6 14.10 -62.02 47.92
C ILE A 6 12.69 -62.02 47.35
N VAL A 7 11.80 -61.23 47.95
CA VAL A 7 10.49 -60.90 47.36
C VAL A 7 10.78 -59.92 46.21
N PRO A 8 10.41 -60.22 44.95
CA PRO A 8 10.57 -59.27 43.87
C PRO A 8 9.60 -58.10 44.11
N PRO A 9 10.04 -56.83 43.96
CA PRO A 9 9.14 -55.70 44.10
C PRO A 9 8.14 -55.70 42.93
N GLU A 10 6.88 -55.94 43.28
CA GLU A 10 5.71 -55.95 42.39
C GLU A 10 5.23 -54.51 42.10
N THR A 11 6.11 -53.61 41.65
CA THR A 11 5.73 -52.21 41.38
C THR A 11 6.61 -51.56 40.31
N LEU A 12 6.60 -52.05 39.07
CA LEU A 12 7.19 -51.34 37.92
C LEU A 12 6.31 -51.40 36.66
N VAL A 13 4.99 -51.57 36.82
CA VAL A 13 4.06 -51.59 35.67
C VAL A 13 3.07 -50.42 35.71
N GLU A 14 2.67 -49.94 36.88
CA GLU A 14 1.63 -48.90 36.99
C GLU A 14 2.13 -47.47 36.66
N ASP A 15 3.42 -47.17 36.84
CA ASP A 15 3.95 -45.83 36.55
C ASP A 15 4.20 -45.58 35.05
N TYR A 16 4.19 -46.64 34.22
CA TYR A 16 4.40 -46.51 32.78
C TYR A 16 3.11 -46.16 32.03
N GLU A 17 1.93 -46.46 32.58
CA GLU A 17 0.64 -46.21 31.92
C GLU A 17 0.13 -44.77 32.10
N LEU A 18 0.56 -44.04 33.13
CA LEU A 18 0.13 -42.65 33.35
C LEU A 18 0.79 -41.64 32.39
N SER A 19 1.91 -42.00 31.75
CA SER A 19 2.58 -41.11 30.78
C SER A 19 1.95 -41.14 29.38
N HIS A 20 1.11 -42.12 29.05
CA HIS A 20 0.56 -42.30 27.71
C HIS A 20 -0.83 -41.71 27.49
N LYS A 21 -1.44 -41.08 28.52
CA LYS A 21 -2.81 -40.53 28.41
C LYS A 21 -2.95 -39.24 27.62
N ASN A 22 -1.90 -38.75 26.95
CA ASN A 22 -1.99 -37.58 26.07
C ASN A 22 -1.12 -37.68 24.80
N THR A 23 -0.83 -38.90 24.34
CA THR A 23 -0.22 -39.05 23.01
C THR A 23 -1.30 -38.83 21.95
N VAL A 24 -1.25 -37.68 21.27
CA VAL A 24 -2.10 -37.34 20.14
C VAL A 24 -2.03 -38.49 19.11
N SER A 25 -3.19 -39.03 18.73
CA SER A 25 -3.28 -40.12 17.74
C SER A 25 -2.71 -39.67 16.40
N THR A 26 -2.16 -40.60 15.60
CA THR A 26 -1.63 -40.29 14.26
C THR A 26 -2.69 -39.63 13.36
N SER A 27 -3.95 -40.07 13.45
CA SER A 27 -5.06 -39.44 12.74
C SER A 27 -5.31 -37.99 13.18
N GLN A 28 -5.19 -37.71 14.47
CA GLN A 28 -5.34 -36.35 15.02
C GLN A 28 -4.18 -35.45 14.59
N LEU A 29 -2.97 -36.00 14.45
CA LEU A 29 -1.82 -35.27 13.91
C LEU A 29 -2.04 -34.90 12.44
N ASP A 30 -2.50 -35.84 11.61
CA ASP A 30 -2.79 -35.58 10.20
C ASP A 30 -3.90 -34.53 10.03
N GLU A 31 -4.94 -34.59 10.86
CA GLU A 31 -6.00 -33.56 10.90
C GLU A 31 -5.46 -32.18 11.29
N ILE A 32 -4.58 -32.09 12.28
CA ILE A 32 -3.97 -30.81 12.69
C ILE A 32 -3.07 -30.26 11.58
N CYS A 33 -2.26 -31.09 10.93
CA CYS A 33 -1.39 -30.70 9.83
C CYS A 33 -2.20 -30.18 8.63
N SER A 34 -3.24 -30.91 8.23
CA SER A 34 -4.14 -30.49 7.14
C SER A 34 -4.84 -29.17 7.45
N ASN A 35 -5.35 -29.02 8.68
CA ASN A 35 -5.97 -27.77 9.13
C ASN A 35 -4.98 -26.59 9.18
N ALA A 36 -3.72 -26.83 9.58
CA ALA A 36 -2.69 -25.80 9.61
C ALA A 36 -2.35 -25.30 8.21
N GLN A 37 -2.20 -26.21 7.25
CA GLN A 37 -1.97 -25.87 5.83
C GLN A 37 -3.13 -25.05 5.27
N LEU A 38 -4.38 -25.46 5.52
CA LEU A 38 -5.55 -24.72 5.07
C LEU A 38 -5.60 -23.28 5.61
N LEU A 39 -5.26 -23.10 6.89
CA LEU A 39 -5.21 -21.77 7.52
C LEU A 39 -4.06 -20.92 6.97
N GLU A 40 -2.91 -21.53 6.70
CA GLU A 40 -1.77 -20.87 6.07
C GLU A 40 -2.10 -20.37 4.67
N ASP A 41 -2.68 -21.23 3.84
CA ASP A 41 -3.10 -20.87 2.48
C ASP A 41 -4.10 -19.71 2.51
N ARG A 42 -5.07 -19.76 3.43
CA ARG A 42 -6.08 -18.70 3.59
C ARG A 42 -5.47 -17.38 4.05
N VAL A 43 -4.57 -17.38 5.04
CA VAL A 43 -3.90 -16.17 5.53
C VAL A 43 -3.01 -15.57 4.43
N THR A 44 -2.31 -16.41 3.67
CA THR A 44 -1.48 -15.97 2.56
C THR A 44 -2.32 -15.29 1.48
N GLN A 45 -3.42 -15.91 1.06
CA GLN A 45 -4.35 -15.31 0.08
C GLN A 45 -4.94 -13.98 0.55
N LEU A 46 -5.32 -13.88 1.84
CA LEU A 46 -5.83 -12.63 2.42
C LEU A 46 -4.74 -11.55 2.49
N SER A 47 -3.50 -11.92 2.79
CA SER A 47 -2.37 -11.00 2.79
C SER A 47 -2.09 -10.46 1.38
N ASP A 48 -2.03 -11.33 0.37
CA ASP A 48 -1.78 -10.94 -1.01
C ASP A 48 -2.89 -10.00 -1.52
N ALA A 49 -4.15 -10.32 -1.22
CA ALA A 49 -5.28 -9.47 -1.55
C ALA A 49 -5.21 -8.10 -0.85
N ALA A 50 -4.79 -8.05 0.42
CA ALA A 50 -4.62 -6.81 1.16
C ALA A 50 -3.50 -5.95 0.56
N GLU A 51 -2.38 -6.55 0.18
CA GLU A 51 -1.28 -5.85 -0.50
C GLU A 51 -1.75 -5.24 -1.82
N ASP A 52 -2.51 -5.97 -2.64
CA ASP A 52 -3.02 -5.46 -3.91
C ASP A 52 -4.03 -4.32 -3.74
N LEU A 53 -4.87 -4.38 -2.70
CA LEU A 53 -5.79 -3.29 -2.35
C LEU A 53 -5.02 -2.04 -1.88
N LEU A 54 -3.97 -2.22 -1.08
CA LEU A 54 -3.09 -1.12 -0.67
C LEU A 54 -2.45 -0.45 -1.89
N LYS A 55 -1.96 -1.23 -2.87
CA LYS A 55 -1.38 -0.67 -4.10
C LYS A 55 -2.37 0.24 -4.82
N LYS A 56 -3.58 -0.27 -5.05
CA LYS A 56 -4.67 0.49 -5.70
C LYS A 56 -5.07 1.74 -4.90
N GLN A 57 -5.14 1.64 -3.58
CA GLN A 57 -5.47 2.78 -2.71
C GLN A 57 -4.42 3.89 -2.85
N MET A 58 -3.12 3.53 -2.85
CA MET A 58 -2.05 4.51 -3.04
C MET A 58 -2.11 5.17 -4.42
N ASP A 59 -2.39 4.40 -5.48
CA ASP A 59 -2.49 4.93 -6.84
C ASP A 59 -3.67 5.92 -6.98
N LEU A 60 -4.84 5.59 -6.42
CA LEU A 60 -6.00 6.49 -6.41
C LEU A 60 -5.73 7.76 -5.60
N LYS A 61 -5.04 7.64 -4.46
CA LYS A 61 -4.69 8.80 -3.63
C LYS A 61 -3.72 9.74 -4.35
N GLN A 62 -2.75 9.19 -5.08
CA GLN A 62 -1.87 9.98 -5.94
C GLN A 62 -2.68 10.69 -7.04
N TYR A 63 -3.61 9.99 -7.68
CA TYR A 63 -4.45 10.59 -8.71
C TYR A 63 -5.34 11.72 -8.16
N GLN A 64 -5.96 11.53 -6.99
CA GLN A 64 -6.74 12.55 -6.29
C GLN A 64 -5.91 13.82 -6.06
N GLN A 65 -4.66 13.67 -5.62
CA GLN A 65 -3.76 14.79 -5.39
C GLN A 65 -3.39 15.52 -6.68
N VAL A 66 -3.17 14.78 -7.78
CA VAL A 66 -2.96 15.38 -9.10
C VAL A 66 -4.18 16.18 -9.55
N LEU A 67 -5.40 15.65 -9.40
CA LEU A 67 -6.63 16.37 -9.76
C LEU A 67 -6.76 17.68 -8.96
N SER A 68 -6.52 17.64 -7.65
CA SER A 68 -6.58 18.82 -6.78
C SER A 68 -5.50 19.86 -7.11
N ALA A 69 -4.27 19.42 -7.37
CA ALA A 69 -3.18 20.31 -7.77
C ALA A 69 -3.43 20.92 -9.16
N THR A 70 -3.95 20.11 -10.07
CA THR A 70 -4.23 20.50 -11.46
C THR A 70 -5.34 21.54 -11.56
N ASP A 71 -6.31 21.51 -10.66
CA ASP A 71 -7.37 22.52 -10.61
C ASP A 71 -6.83 23.95 -10.43
N LYS A 72 -5.75 24.10 -9.66
CA LYS A 72 -5.07 25.40 -9.48
C LYS A 72 -4.37 25.89 -10.74
N TYR A 73 -4.06 25.00 -11.68
CA TYR A 73 -3.29 25.29 -12.89
C TYR A 73 -4.12 25.52 -14.13
N PHE A 74 -5.39 25.14 -14.10
CA PHE A 74 -6.38 25.56 -15.08
C PHE A 74 -7.03 26.84 -14.57
N PRO A 75 -6.49 28.02 -14.93
CA PRO A 75 -7.16 29.24 -14.54
C PRO A 75 -8.55 29.25 -15.21
N GLY A 76 -9.59 29.62 -14.45
CA GLY A 76 -10.86 30.13 -14.99
C GLY A 76 -10.67 31.44 -15.75
N GLU A 77 -9.54 31.62 -16.42
CA GLU A 77 -9.08 32.85 -17.07
C GLU A 77 -8.91 32.65 -18.58
N VAL A 78 -9.10 31.44 -19.10
CA VAL A 78 -9.48 31.32 -20.52
C VAL A 78 -10.89 31.91 -20.72
N THR A 79 -11.74 31.94 -19.68
CA THR A 79 -13.04 32.61 -19.77
C THR A 79 -12.96 34.12 -19.69
N ARG A 80 -11.84 34.72 -19.25
CA ARG A 80 -11.75 36.19 -19.18
C ARG A 80 -11.32 36.79 -20.53
N ASP A 81 -10.45 36.11 -21.26
CA ASP A 81 -10.12 36.48 -22.65
C ASP A 81 -11.25 36.15 -23.64
N LEU A 82 -12.18 35.25 -23.30
CA LEU A 82 -13.32 34.88 -24.15
C LEU A 82 -14.55 35.79 -24.00
N ILE A 83 -14.62 36.64 -22.95
CA ILE A 83 -15.75 37.57 -22.77
C ILE A 83 -15.59 38.83 -23.65
N GLU A 84 -14.40 39.05 -24.21
CA GLU A 84 -14.11 40.20 -25.10
C GLU A 84 -14.02 39.86 -26.59
N LEU A 85 -14.31 38.61 -27.00
CA LEU A 85 -14.21 38.16 -28.39
C LEU A 85 -15.59 38.00 -29.04
N ASP A 86 -15.72 38.47 -30.28
CA ASP A 86 -16.93 38.37 -31.12
C ASP A 86 -17.37 36.90 -31.31
N ASP A 87 -18.68 36.67 -31.45
CA ASP A 87 -19.32 35.33 -31.48
C ASP A 87 -18.69 34.38 -32.53
N ASP A 88 -18.21 34.90 -33.66
CA ASP A 88 -17.55 34.11 -34.71
C ASP A 88 -16.14 33.61 -34.31
N GLN A 89 -15.41 34.35 -33.48
CA GLN A 89 -14.10 33.93 -32.95
C GLN A 89 -14.24 32.98 -31.77
N ALA A 90 -15.30 33.14 -30.97
CA ALA A 90 -15.63 32.20 -29.90
C ALA A 90 -15.92 30.80 -30.45
N GLN A 91 -16.58 30.70 -31.60
CA GLN A 91 -16.92 29.42 -32.23
C GLN A 91 -15.69 28.70 -32.81
N ALA A 92 -14.75 29.43 -33.44
CA ALA A 92 -13.46 28.86 -33.88
C ALA A 92 -12.57 28.41 -32.69
N LEU A 93 -12.61 29.14 -31.57
CA LEU A 93 -11.91 28.74 -30.34
C LEU A 93 -12.59 27.56 -29.62
N LEU A 94 -13.90 27.40 -29.79
CA LEU A 94 -14.69 26.27 -29.30
C LEU A 94 -14.44 25.01 -30.12
N GLU A 95 -14.22 25.12 -31.43
CA GLU A 95 -13.74 24.02 -32.27
C GLU A 95 -12.29 23.63 -31.91
N ALA A 96 -11.44 24.61 -31.57
CA ALA A 96 -10.13 24.35 -30.98
C ALA A 96 -10.17 23.77 -29.54
N ARG A 97 -11.32 23.83 -28.84
CA ARG A 97 -11.52 23.15 -27.54
C ARG A 97 -11.59 21.63 -27.67
N GLY A 98 -11.93 21.11 -28.86
CA GLY A 98 -11.97 19.66 -29.09
C GLY A 98 -10.62 18.95 -28.95
N ASP A 99 -9.51 19.70 -28.95
CA ASP A 99 -8.13 19.17 -28.92
C ASP A 99 -7.32 19.68 -27.71
N ARG A 100 -7.97 20.26 -26.69
CA ARG A 100 -7.25 20.78 -25.50
C ARG A 100 -6.83 19.69 -24.53
N ASP A 101 -7.51 18.56 -24.53
CA ASP A 101 -7.12 17.38 -23.75
C ASP A 101 -5.78 16.79 -24.21
N SER A 102 -5.37 17.10 -25.44
CA SER A 102 -4.15 16.58 -26.08
C SER A 102 -2.89 17.40 -25.78
N ASN A 103 -2.98 18.56 -25.13
CA ASN A 103 -1.89 19.55 -25.08
C ASN A 103 -1.13 19.61 -23.73
N PHE A 104 -1.39 18.68 -22.80
CA PHE A 104 -0.70 18.66 -21.52
C PHE A 104 -0.51 17.24 -20.96
N ILE A 105 0.44 17.12 -20.04
CA ILE A 105 0.74 15.89 -19.30
C ILE A 105 0.70 16.23 -17.82
N THR A 106 0.06 15.37 -17.03
CA THR A 106 0.04 15.46 -15.56
C THR A 106 0.62 14.21 -14.94
N GLY A 107 1.23 14.36 -13.77
CA GLY A 107 1.79 13.22 -13.05
C GLY A 107 2.32 13.56 -11.67
N VAL A 108 2.82 12.54 -11.00
CA VAL A 108 3.51 12.62 -9.71
C VAL A 108 4.94 12.13 -9.89
N ILE A 109 5.89 12.81 -9.27
CA ILE A 109 7.32 12.45 -9.30
C ILE A 109 7.95 12.62 -7.91
N PRO A 110 8.92 11.80 -7.50
CA PRO A 110 9.72 12.04 -6.30
C PRO A 110 10.39 13.42 -6.34
N ARG A 111 10.39 14.11 -5.19
CA ARG A 111 10.87 15.50 -5.09
C ARG A 111 12.33 15.66 -5.50
N GLU A 112 13.16 14.67 -5.19
CA GLU A 112 14.59 14.64 -5.53
C GLU A 112 14.84 14.65 -7.04
N LYS A 113 13.90 14.12 -7.84
CA LYS A 113 14.05 13.99 -9.30
C LYS A 113 13.51 15.19 -10.08
N ILE A 114 12.80 16.12 -9.44
CA ILE A 114 12.30 17.35 -10.09
C ILE A 114 13.41 18.16 -10.78
N PRO A 115 14.53 18.52 -10.11
CA PRO A 115 15.57 19.32 -10.77
C PRO A 115 16.24 18.58 -11.93
N ILE A 116 16.23 17.24 -11.92
CA ILE A 116 16.74 16.42 -13.01
C ILE A 116 15.77 16.47 -14.20
N LEU A 117 14.48 16.28 -13.95
CA LEU A 117 13.43 16.38 -14.96
C LEU A 117 13.47 17.74 -15.65
N GLU A 118 13.50 18.83 -14.88
CA GLU A 118 13.53 20.20 -15.42
C GLU A 118 14.74 20.43 -16.33
N LYS A 119 15.94 20.00 -15.91
CA LYS A 119 17.17 20.10 -16.72
C LYS A 119 17.06 19.33 -18.03
N ILE A 120 16.53 18.11 -17.99
CA ILE A 120 16.36 17.29 -19.20
C ILE A 120 15.34 17.94 -20.15
N LEU A 121 14.19 18.35 -19.63
CA LEU A 121 13.16 19.04 -20.41
C LEU A 121 13.71 20.30 -21.07
N TRP A 122 14.46 21.13 -20.33
CA TRP A 122 15.07 22.35 -20.86
C TRP A 122 16.09 22.07 -21.97
N ARG A 123 16.92 21.02 -21.82
CA ARG A 123 17.92 20.62 -22.83
C ARG A 123 17.28 20.09 -24.11
N VAL A 124 16.21 19.31 -23.99
CA VAL A 124 15.57 18.63 -25.12
C VAL A 124 14.65 19.58 -25.90
N LEU A 125 13.90 20.42 -25.21
CA LEU A 125 12.80 21.21 -25.80
C LEU A 125 13.10 22.71 -25.87
N ARG A 126 14.25 23.16 -25.37
CA ARG A 126 14.78 24.52 -25.48
C ARG A 126 13.80 25.65 -25.07
N GLY A 127 12.90 25.38 -24.13
CA GLY A 127 11.96 26.37 -23.61
C GLY A 127 10.59 26.40 -24.27
N ASN A 128 10.26 25.48 -25.18
CA ASN A 128 8.93 25.39 -25.82
C ASN A 128 7.86 24.70 -24.93
N LEU A 129 8.04 24.67 -23.62
CA LEU A 129 7.11 24.03 -22.68
C LEU A 129 6.91 24.89 -21.44
N LEU A 130 5.73 24.78 -20.85
CA LEU A 130 5.41 25.35 -19.55
C LEU A 130 5.35 24.23 -18.52
N PHE A 131 6.28 24.24 -17.57
CA PHE A 131 6.34 23.27 -16.48
C PHE A 131 5.88 23.92 -15.18
N LYS A 132 4.89 23.32 -14.53
CA LYS A 132 4.39 23.74 -13.21
C LYS A 132 4.46 22.57 -12.24
N THR A 133 4.92 22.83 -11.02
CA THR A 133 5.03 21.82 -9.95
C THR A 133 4.34 22.30 -8.68
N THR A 134 3.59 21.41 -8.03
CA THR A 134 2.99 21.63 -6.70
C THR A 134 3.58 20.60 -5.76
N GLU A 135 4.03 21.09 -4.61
CA GLU A 135 4.49 20.25 -3.52
C GLU A 135 3.30 19.51 -2.87
N ILE A 136 3.47 18.22 -2.62
CA ILE A 136 2.54 17.44 -1.81
C ILE A 136 3.11 17.42 -0.40
N GLU A 137 2.38 18.01 0.56
CA GLU A 137 2.83 18.11 1.96
C GLU A 137 2.89 16.74 2.64
N GLN A 138 1.99 15.83 2.26
CA GLN A 138 1.93 14.49 2.82
C GLN A 138 2.88 13.53 2.11
N LYS A 139 3.73 12.85 2.88
CA LYS A 139 4.57 11.76 2.37
C LYS A 139 3.71 10.62 1.84
N MET A 140 4.08 10.13 0.65
CA MET A 140 3.39 9.04 -0.02
C MET A 140 4.26 7.80 0.04
N TYR A 141 3.66 6.67 0.42
CA TYR A 141 4.37 5.40 0.41
C TYR A 141 4.68 4.97 -1.02
N ASP A 142 5.94 4.75 -1.33
CA ASP A 142 6.36 4.21 -2.62
C ASP A 142 6.54 2.68 -2.51
N GLN A 143 5.82 1.95 -3.36
CA GLN A 143 5.87 0.49 -3.41
C GLN A 143 7.25 -0.03 -3.86
N LYS A 144 7.96 0.73 -4.72
CA LYS A 144 9.29 0.34 -5.22
C LYS A 144 10.37 0.52 -4.16
N ALA A 145 10.33 1.65 -3.45
CA ALA A 145 11.32 1.99 -2.43
C ALA A 145 10.99 1.41 -1.04
N LYS A 146 9.73 0.95 -0.83
CA LYS A 146 9.20 0.48 0.47
C LYS A 146 9.36 1.51 1.59
N GLU A 147 9.33 2.79 1.25
CA GLU A 147 9.52 3.90 2.18
C GLU A 147 8.57 5.06 1.90
N PHE A 148 8.47 5.98 2.86
CA PHE A 148 7.71 7.21 2.73
C PHE A 148 8.54 8.28 2.02
N VAL A 149 8.19 8.54 0.77
CA VAL A 149 8.91 9.47 -0.10
C VAL A 149 8.12 10.76 -0.24
N ASP A 150 8.84 11.89 -0.17
CA ASP A 150 8.30 13.20 -0.52
C ASP A 150 8.10 13.28 -2.04
N LYS A 151 6.85 13.42 -2.47
CA LYS A 151 6.48 13.50 -3.89
C LYS A 151 5.95 14.89 -4.22
N ASN A 152 6.05 15.28 -5.49
CA ASN A 152 5.41 16.48 -6.03
C ASN A 152 4.54 16.11 -7.23
N SER A 153 3.40 16.79 -7.35
CA SER A 153 2.59 16.75 -8.57
C SER A 153 3.12 17.75 -9.58
N PHE A 154 3.05 17.44 -10.86
CA PHE A 154 3.45 18.34 -11.93
C PHE A 154 2.44 18.35 -13.08
N VAL A 155 2.44 19.47 -13.80
CA VAL A 155 1.71 19.65 -15.06
C VAL A 155 2.67 20.27 -16.08
N ILE A 156 2.75 19.66 -17.26
CA ILE A 156 3.55 20.14 -18.40
C ILE A 156 2.60 20.48 -19.54
N PHE A 157 2.60 21.72 -19.99
CA PHE A 157 1.90 22.14 -21.20
C PHE A 157 2.88 22.23 -22.36
N SER A 158 2.51 21.64 -23.49
CA SER A 158 3.27 21.73 -24.75
C SER A 158 2.33 21.55 -25.92
N HIS A 159 2.61 22.26 -27.00
CA HIS A 159 1.90 22.03 -28.26
C HIS A 159 2.63 20.96 -29.08
N GLY A 160 1.88 19.99 -29.63
CA GLY A 160 2.39 18.95 -30.53
C GLY A 160 2.55 17.57 -29.88
N GLU A 161 1.88 16.58 -30.48
CA GLU A 161 1.85 15.19 -30.03
C GLU A 161 3.24 14.54 -29.97
N MET A 162 4.11 14.80 -30.95
CA MET A 162 5.46 14.24 -30.98
C MET A 162 6.29 14.69 -29.77
N ILE A 163 6.16 15.95 -29.35
CA ILE A 163 6.85 16.48 -28.17
C ILE A 163 6.30 15.84 -26.90
N LEU A 164 4.98 15.76 -26.76
CA LEU A 164 4.33 15.15 -25.62
C LEU A 164 4.67 13.67 -25.49
N SER A 165 4.73 12.91 -26.59
CA SER A 165 5.16 11.52 -26.59
C SER A 165 6.61 11.36 -26.07
N ARG A 166 7.48 12.33 -26.37
CA ARG A 166 8.87 12.33 -25.90
C ARG A 166 8.96 12.70 -24.42
N VAL A 167 8.17 13.67 -23.99
CA VAL A 167 8.05 14.06 -22.57
C VAL A 167 7.53 12.88 -21.74
N ARG A 168 6.49 12.20 -22.21
CA ARG A 168 5.93 10.99 -21.59
C ARG A 168 7.03 9.95 -21.32
N LYS A 169 7.83 9.63 -22.34
CA LYS A 169 8.96 8.68 -22.20
C LYS A 169 10.02 9.14 -21.20
N ILE A 170 10.32 10.43 -21.15
CA ILE A 170 11.27 11.00 -20.18
C ILE A 170 10.72 10.87 -18.76
N CYS A 171 9.44 11.18 -18.56
CA CYS A 171 8.77 11.05 -17.26
C CYS A 171 8.73 9.59 -16.80
N GLU A 172 8.33 8.67 -17.67
CA GLU A 172 8.33 7.21 -17.38
C GLU A 172 9.73 6.71 -17.02
N SER A 173 10.79 7.22 -17.67
CA SER A 173 12.18 6.85 -17.37
C SER A 173 12.69 7.37 -16.02
N LEU A 174 12.01 8.37 -15.43
CA LEU A 174 12.36 8.95 -14.13
C LEU A 174 11.47 8.42 -12.99
N ASP A 175 10.73 7.34 -13.22
CA ASP A 175 9.71 6.80 -12.29
C ASP A 175 8.64 7.85 -11.91
N ALA A 176 8.18 8.62 -12.89
CA ALA A 176 7.00 9.45 -12.71
C ALA A 176 5.73 8.66 -13.06
N ASP A 177 4.73 8.77 -12.19
CA ASP A 177 3.41 8.17 -12.39
C ASP A 177 2.52 9.18 -13.13
N LEU A 178 2.09 8.83 -14.34
CA LEU A 178 1.34 9.72 -15.22
C LEU A 178 -0.17 9.44 -15.12
N TYR A 179 -0.95 10.52 -15.04
CA TYR A 179 -2.40 10.45 -14.92
C TYR A 179 -3.06 11.26 -16.05
N ASN A 180 -4.19 10.74 -16.55
CA ASN A 180 -4.98 11.42 -17.56
C ASN A 180 -6.05 12.28 -16.89
N VAL A 181 -5.95 13.60 -17.02
CA VAL A 181 -6.89 14.56 -16.44
C VAL A 181 -7.59 15.28 -17.58
N SER A 182 -8.90 15.53 -17.45
CA SER A 182 -9.64 16.32 -18.44
C SER A 182 -9.39 17.81 -18.28
N SER A 183 -9.28 18.54 -19.40
CA SER A 183 -9.13 20.00 -19.39
C SER A 183 -10.38 20.72 -18.92
N ASP A 184 -11.56 20.16 -19.23
CA ASP A 184 -12.86 20.70 -18.83
C ASP A 184 -13.06 20.62 -17.31
N SER A 185 -13.47 21.74 -16.72
CA SER A 185 -13.66 21.86 -15.26
C SER A 185 -14.78 20.94 -14.74
N LYS A 186 -15.90 20.82 -15.47
CA LYS A 186 -17.01 19.96 -15.05
C LYS A 186 -16.62 18.48 -15.14
N SER A 187 -15.94 18.10 -16.22
CA SER A 187 -15.43 16.73 -16.38
C SER A 187 -14.40 16.38 -15.29
N ARG A 188 -13.47 17.29 -14.99
CA ARG A 188 -12.49 17.13 -13.91
C ARG A 188 -13.14 17.02 -12.53
N GLN A 189 -14.16 17.84 -12.23
CA GLN A 189 -14.94 17.71 -11.00
C GLN A 189 -15.65 16.35 -10.92
N GLY A 190 -16.22 15.88 -12.04
CA GLY A 190 -16.79 14.53 -12.13
C GLY A 190 -15.75 13.44 -11.85
N GLN A 191 -14.55 13.54 -12.44
CA GLN A 191 -13.43 12.64 -12.15
C GLN A 191 -13.05 12.68 -10.68
N GLN A 192 -12.98 13.86 -10.06
CA GLN A 192 -12.64 14.00 -8.64
C GLN A 192 -13.66 13.32 -7.74
N VAL A 193 -14.97 13.48 -8.02
CA VAL A 193 -16.04 12.79 -7.27
C VAL A 193 -15.91 11.28 -7.43
N GLN A 194 -15.75 10.79 -8.67
CA GLN A 194 -15.60 9.37 -8.95
C GLN A 194 -14.38 8.76 -8.22
N ILE A 195 -13.24 9.45 -8.20
CA ILE A 195 -12.04 8.96 -7.51
C ILE A 195 -12.24 8.96 -5.99
N ASN A 196 -12.95 9.94 -5.43
CA ASN A 196 -13.28 9.96 -4.01
C ASN A 196 -14.20 8.80 -3.60
N GLU A 197 -15.20 8.48 -4.43
CA GLU A 197 -16.09 7.33 -4.22
C GLU A 197 -15.29 6.03 -4.27
N GLN A 198 -14.47 5.83 -5.30
CA GLN A 198 -13.62 4.65 -5.43
C GLN A 198 -12.63 4.50 -4.26
N LEU A 199 -12.05 5.61 -3.80
CA LEU A 199 -11.12 5.61 -2.67
C LEU A 199 -11.83 5.22 -1.38
N THR A 200 -13.07 5.68 -1.19
CA THR A 200 -13.91 5.30 -0.05
C THR A 200 -14.23 3.81 -0.09
N ASP A 201 -14.65 3.30 -1.25
CA ASP A 201 -14.96 1.88 -1.43
C ASP A 201 -13.74 0.98 -1.16
N ILE A 202 -12.58 1.30 -1.76
CA ILE A 202 -11.34 0.53 -1.52
C ILE A 202 -10.94 0.58 -0.04
N THR A 203 -11.08 1.74 0.60
CA THR A 203 -10.76 1.89 2.03
C THR A 203 -11.66 1.00 2.88
N ASN A 204 -12.97 0.96 2.60
CA ASN A 204 -13.91 0.08 3.29
C ASN A 204 -13.60 -1.40 3.08
N VAL A 205 -13.28 -1.80 1.84
CA VAL A 205 -12.91 -3.20 1.54
C VAL A 205 -11.63 -3.57 2.27
N LEU A 206 -10.62 -2.71 2.24
CA LEU A 206 -9.33 -2.91 2.89
C LEU A 206 -9.48 -3.03 4.41
N GLU A 207 -10.33 -2.21 5.03
CA GLU A 207 -10.63 -2.30 6.46
C GLU A 207 -11.29 -3.66 6.79
N ASN A 208 -12.29 -4.07 6.01
CA ASN A 208 -12.94 -5.37 6.20
C ASN A 208 -11.97 -6.55 6.00
N THR A 209 -11.07 -6.49 5.00
CA THR A 209 -10.04 -7.51 4.78
C THR A 209 -9.04 -7.57 5.94
N ASN A 210 -8.58 -6.42 6.44
CA ASN A 210 -7.69 -6.36 7.60
C ASN A 210 -8.36 -6.88 8.88
N LEU A 211 -9.64 -6.55 9.10
CA LEU A 211 -10.41 -7.09 10.21
C LEU A 211 -10.50 -8.62 10.11
N THR A 212 -10.84 -9.14 8.93
CA THR A 212 -10.89 -10.60 8.67
C THR A 212 -9.55 -11.25 8.96
N LEU A 213 -8.46 -10.72 8.40
CA LEU A 213 -7.10 -11.22 8.63
C LEU A 213 -6.74 -11.22 10.12
N THR A 214 -7.05 -10.13 10.83
CA THR A 214 -6.79 -10.01 12.27
C THR A 214 -7.58 -11.04 13.07
N THR A 215 -8.84 -11.32 12.70
CA THR A 215 -9.65 -12.35 13.37
C THR A 215 -9.08 -13.75 13.13
N GLU A 216 -8.64 -14.07 11.92
CA GLU A 216 -8.00 -15.36 11.59
C GLU A 216 -6.71 -15.55 12.37
N LEU A 217 -5.83 -14.53 12.39
CA LEU A 217 -4.59 -14.56 13.16
C LEU A 217 -4.84 -14.70 14.66
N ARG A 218 -5.92 -14.09 15.18
CA ARG A 218 -6.30 -14.22 16.59
C ARG A 218 -6.73 -15.64 16.94
N VAL A 219 -7.47 -16.31 16.06
CA VAL A 219 -7.88 -17.72 16.22
C VAL A 219 -6.66 -18.65 16.20
N ILE A 220 -5.71 -18.41 15.29
CA ILE A 220 -4.45 -19.17 15.23
C ILE A 220 -3.62 -18.96 16.50
N SER A 221 -3.54 -17.71 16.97
CA SER A 221 -2.80 -17.34 18.18
C SER A 221 -3.35 -18.03 19.43
N SER A 222 -4.67 -18.04 19.62
CA SER A 222 -5.29 -18.68 20.78
C SER A 222 -5.17 -20.20 20.77
N ARG A 223 -5.19 -20.83 19.59
CA ARG A 223 -5.06 -22.30 19.43
C ARG A 223 -3.65 -22.81 19.71
N ARG A 224 -2.65 -21.93 19.60
CA ARG A 224 -1.23 -22.23 19.82
C ARG A 224 -0.87 -22.59 21.26
N ALA A 225 -1.75 -22.30 22.23
CA ALA A 225 -1.54 -22.63 23.64
C ALA A 225 -1.58 -24.15 23.94
N GLY A 226 -1.95 -25.01 22.97
CA GLY A 226 -2.04 -26.46 23.15
C GLY A 226 -1.21 -27.32 22.18
N VAL A 227 -0.33 -26.74 21.35
CA VAL A 227 0.40 -27.50 20.30
C VAL A 227 1.84 -27.82 20.76
N PRO A 228 2.32 -29.07 20.61
CA PRO A 228 3.70 -29.45 20.97
C PRO A 228 4.74 -28.62 20.21
N SER A 229 5.89 -28.39 20.87
CA SER A 229 6.97 -27.48 20.47
C SER A 229 7.53 -27.66 19.05
N CYS A 230 7.31 -28.83 18.43
CA CYS A 230 7.87 -29.21 17.14
C CYS A 230 7.28 -28.44 15.93
N CYS A 231 5.99 -28.10 15.96
CA CYS A 231 5.35 -27.25 14.91
C CYS A 231 5.45 -25.75 15.21
N GLY A 232 5.82 -25.39 16.45
CA GLY A 232 5.87 -24.00 16.91
C GLY A 232 6.96 -23.16 16.26
N ALA A 233 8.08 -23.75 15.84
CA ALA A 233 9.20 -23.05 15.22
C ALA A 233 8.93 -22.64 13.76
N HIS A 234 8.23 -23.46 12.99
CA HIS A 234 7.94 -23.20 11.57
C HIS A 234 6.99 -22.01 11.39
N LEU A 235 5.85 -22.01 12.09
CA LEU A 235 4.93 -20.86 12.05
C LEU A 235 5.55 -19.58 12.65
N ARG A 236 6.49 -19.67 13.61
CA ARG A 236 7.10 -18.48 14.24
C ARG A 236 8.10 -17.80 13.29
N ALA A 237 8.76 -18.57 12.43
CA ALA A 237 9.58 -18.05 11.33
C ALA A 237 8.75 -17.44 10.19
N MET A 238 7.56 -17.98 9.90
CA MET A 238 6.64 -17.45 8.87
C MET A 238 5.88 -16.18 9.28
N LEU A 239 5.59 -15.98 10.57
CA LEU A 239 4.96 -14.75 11.08
C LEU A 239 5.91 -13.55 11.15
N ALA A 240 7.24 -13.76 11.03
CA ALA A 240 8.23 -12.69 11.11
C ALA A 240 8.12 -11.63 10.00
N PRO A 241 7.92 -11.98 8.70
CA PRO A 241 7.72 -10.97 7.65
C PRO A 241 6.34 -10.28 7.69
N HIS A 242 5.27 -10.96 8.15
CA HIS A 242 3.91 -10.41 8.14
C HIS A 242 3.56 -9.55 9.38
N GLN A 243 4.43 -9.50 10.40
CA GLN A 243 4.28 -8.58 11.55
C GLN A 243 4.44 -7.09 11.16
N ALA A 244 4.79 -6.77 9.92
CA ALA A 244 4.88 -5.41 9.41
C ALA A 244 3.51 -4.76 9.13
N ILE A 245 2.43 -5.54 8.96
CA ILE A 245 1.10 -5.05 8.60
C ILE A 245 0.23 -4.98 9.87
N VAL A 246 0.60 -4.10 10.80
CA VAL A 246 -0.30 -3.70 11.89
C VAL A 246 -0.55 -2.20 11.73
N VAL A 247 -1.62 -1.86 11.01
CA VAL A 247 -2.12 -0.50 10.95
C VAL A 247 -2.86 -0.24 12.25
N GLN A 248 -2.22 0.49 13.18
CA GLN A 248 -2.91 0.99 14.35
C GLN A 248 -3.72 2.23 13.95
N ALA A 249 -5.05 2.12 13.94
CA ALA A 249 -5.93 3.28 13.93
C ALA A 249 -5.98 3.87 15.35
N SER A 250 -5.48 5.10 15.52
CA SER A 250 -5.75 5.94 16.69
C SER A 250 -6.38 7.24 16.21
N GLY A 251 -7.36 7.72 16.97
CA GLY A 251 -8.37 8.68 16.53
C GLY A 251 -7.83 10.03 16.06
N VAL A 252 -8.62 10.61 15.14
CA VAL A 252 -8.77 12.02 14.79
C VAL A 252 -7.49 12.72 14.27
N GLU A 253 -7.50 12.94 12.95
CA GLU A 253 -6.70 13.93 12.19
C GLU A 253 -5.22 13.67 11.83
N GLU A 254 -4.65 12.49 12.03
CA GLU A 254 -3.32 12.18 11.48
C GLU A 254 -3.19 10.72 11.03
N VAL A 255 -3.23 10.46 9.73
CA VAL A 255 -2.82 9.14 9.17
C VAL A 255 -1.29 9.09 9.18
N ARG A 256 -0.71 8.79 10.35
CA ARG A 256 0.69 8.37 10.46
C ARG A 256 0.75 6.87 10.30
N VAL A 257 1.28 6.42 9.16
CA VAL A 257 1.70 5.02 9.01
C VAL A 257 3.04 4.88 9.71
N VAL A 258 3.01 4.50 10.97
CA VAL A 258 4.22 4.14 11.72
C VAL A 258 4.37 2.62 11.68
N VAL A 259 5.34 2.15 10.89
CA VAL A 259 5.81 0.76 10.98
C VAL A 259 6.67 0.65 12.24
N ALA A 260 6.06 0.31 13.37
CA ALA A 260 6.75 0.09 14.62
C ALA A 260 7.05 -1.41 14.82
N VAL A 261 8.32 -1.78 14.69
CA VAL A 261 8.83 -3.10 15.08
C VAL A 261 8.94 -3.12 16.61
N ALA A 262 8.09 -3.89 17.28
CA ALA A 262 8.21 -4.18 18.70
C ALA A 262 8.31 -5.69 18.93
N VAL A 263 9.52 -6.23 18.84
CA VAL A 263 9.83 -7.57 19.36
C VAL A 263 9.97 -7.45 20.88
N HIS A 264 8.98 -7.94 21.63
CA HIS A 264 9.11 -8.11 23.08
C HIS A 264 10.03 -9.30 23.39
N GLY A 265 11.10 -9.05 24.15
CA GLY A 265 11.92 -10.07 24.79
C GLY A 265 12.68 -9.46 25.96
N GLY A 266 12.14 -9.62 27.17
CA GLY A 266 12.74 -9.17 28.41
C GLY A 266 14.07 -9.86 28.74
N ASP A 267 14.83 -9.17 29.59
CA ASP A 267 15.95 -9.60 30.42
C ASP A 267 17.31 -9.91 29.75
N ARG A 268 18.21 -8.92 29.81
CA ARG A 268 19.25 -8.88 30.84
C ARG A 268 20.06 -7.58 30.80
N LEU A 269 20.27 -7.03 32.00
CA LEU A 269 21.41 -6.22 32.48
C LEU A 269 22.11 -5.31 31.46
N TRP A 270 22.11 -3.99 31.70
CA TRP A 270 23.35 -3.26 32.01
C TRP A 270 23.04 -2.05 32.90
N ARG A 271 23.81 -1.95 33.99
CA ARG A 271 23.71 -0.97 35.08
C ARG A 271 24.04 0.46 34.61
N ARG A 272 23.43 1.40 35.33
CA ARG A 272 23.89 2.78 35.57
C ARG A 272 25.42 2.95 35.53
N ARG A 273 25.89 3.94 34.78
CA ARG A 273 26.48 5.17 35.34
C ARG A 273 26.19 6.33 34.41
#